data_AF-A0A497Q000-F1
#
_entry.id   AF-A0A497Q000-F1
#
_cell.length_a   1.000
_cell.length_b   1.000
_cell.length_c   1.000
_cell.angle_alpha   90.00
_cell.angle_beta   90.00
_cell.angle_gamma   90.00
#
_symmetry.space_group_name_H-M   'P 1'
#
loop_
_entity.id
_entity.type
_entity.pdbx_description
1 polymer ?
#
loop_
_entity_poly.entity_id
_entity_poly.type
_entity_poly.pdbx_seq_one_letter_code
_entity_poly.pdbx_strand_id
1 'polypeptide(L)'
;MKNLIGGILGVAAGSVMLVYLTGAVDPGYMPPYDWGWIIIFGGNMLYLSLDGLLNPNTVWVYIFTWFTMGLIASAFSQRGWNTVRTAIWVGMIQGLLRLGHILLTDSGFWASPDRNLGLVVLFISSILLALLIVPIAHPLAILRERIRREAEPPIPSSIETVCECGAVFKSNPLICSECGRRLRKEAD
;
A
#
# COMPACT_ATOMS: atom_id res chain seq x y z
N MET A 1 -7.27 5.19 5.47
CA MET A 1 -5.87 5.63 5.64
C MET A 1 -4.82 4.54 5.46
N LYS A 2 -5.09 3.25 5.76
CA LYS A 2 -4.09 2.17 5.65
C LYS A 2 -3.36 2.11 4.29
N ASN A 3 -4.08 2.25 3.17
CA ASN A 3 -3.48 2.24 1.83
C ASN A 3 -2.49 3.41 1.60
N LEU A 4 -2.78 4.59 2.14
CA LEU A 4 -1.86 5.74 2.07
C LEU A 4 -0.59 5.44 2.88
N ILE A 5 -0.73 4.90 4.09
CA ILE A 5 0.42 4.51 4.93
C ILE A 5 1.29 3.47 4.23
N GLY A 6 0.66 2.44 3.64
CA GLY A 6 1.38 1.45 2.83
C GLY A 6 2.10 2.06 1.63
N GLY A 7 1.49 3.06 0.98
CA GLY A 7 2.11 3.82 -0.09
C GLY A 7 3.33 4.62 0.37
N ILE A 8 3.22 5.36 1.47
CA ILE A 8 4.31 6.16 2.05
C ILE A 8 5.47 5.24 2.46
N LEU A 9 5.19 4.18 3.23
CA LEU A 9 6.22 3.26 3.70
C LEU A 9 6.87 2.51 2.55
N GLY A 10 6.08 2.09 1.55
CA GLY A 10 6.60 1.45 0.34
C GLY A 10 7.56 2.37 -0.41
N VAL A 11 7.14 3.60 -0.72
CA VAL A 11 8.01 4.56 -1.43
C VAL A 11 9.24 4.92 -0.61
N ALA A 12 9.11 5.17 0.69
CA ALA A 12 10.26 5.48 1.54
C ALA A 12 11.29 4.33 1.56
N ALA A 13 10.82 3.10 1.75
CA ALA A 13 11.70 1.92 1.71
C ALA A 13 12.33 1.74 0.33
N GLY A 14 11.56 1.88 -0.75
CA GLY A 14 12.06 1.76 -2.11
C GLY A 14 13.11 2.81 -2.47
N SER A 15 12.86 4.08 -2.11
CA SER A 15 13.81 5.18 -2.30
C SER A 15 15.13 4.92 -1.58
N VAL A 16 15.05 4.56 -0.29
CA VAL A 16 16.23 4.22 0.52
C VAL A 16 16.99 3.06 -0.11
N MET A 17 16.27 1.99 -0.49
CA MET A 17 16.91 0.78 -1.00
C MET A 17 17.59 1.02 -2.35
N LEU A 18 16.99 1.77 -3.27
CA LEU A 18 17.65 2.13 -4.53
C LEU A 18 18.91 2.95 -4.29
N VAL A 19 18.86 3.97 -3.43
CA VAL A 19 20.03 4.81 -3.15
C VAL A 19 21.19 3.96 -2.62
N TYR A 20 20.94 3.11 -1.63
CA TYR A 20 22.00 2.27 -1.05
C TYR A 20 22.48 1.16 -1.99
N LEU A 21 21.59 0.46 -2.69
CA LEU A 21 21.97 -0.67 -3.54
C LEU A 21 22.65 -0.25 -4.83
N THR A 22 22.38 0.96 -5.33
CA THR A 22 23.05 1.49 -6.51
C THR A 22 24.32 2.28 -6.19
N GLY A 23 24.60 2.52 -4.89
CA GLY A 23 25.71 3.38 -4.49
C GLY A 23 25.55 4.81 -4.98
N ALA A 24 24.32 5.31 -5.03
CA ALA A 24 24.02 6.66 -5.49
C ALA A 24 24.73 7.71 -4.63
N VAL A 25 25.28 8.72 -5.30
CA VAL A 25 25.93 9.86 -4.65
C VAL A 25 24.91 10.99 -4.52
N ASP A 26 25.05 11.80 -3.47
CA ASP A 26 24.23 12.99 -3.25
C ASP A 26 24.28 13.90 -4.49
N PRO A 27 23.13 14.24 -5.10
CA PRO A 27 23.07 15.14 -6.25
C PRO A 27 23.45 16.60 -5.92
N GLY A 28 23.72 16.94 -4.65
CA GLY A 28 24.16 18.25 -4.23
C GLY A 28 22.99 19.22 -3.99
N TYR A 29 21.95 18.77 -3.29
CA TYR A 29 20.85 19.68 -2.92
C TYR A 29 21.31 20.79 -1.99
N MET A 30 20.79 22.00 -2.20
CA MET A 30 21.10 23.13 -1.32
C MET A 30 20.43 22.95 0.06
N PRO A 31 21.05 23.43 1.15
CA PRO A 31 20.39 23.50 2.45
C PRO A 31 19.07 24.30 2.37
N PRO A 32 18.00 23.89 3.07
CA PRO A 32 17.92 22.79 4.04
C PRO A 32 17.36 21.48 3.42
N TYR A 33 17.56 21.22 2.13
CA TYR A 33 17.00 20.03 1.47
C TYR A 33 18.00 18.87 1.35
N ASP A 34 19.25 19.13 1.70
CA ASP A 34 20.35 18.18 1.80
C ASP A 34 20.01 17.00 2.72
N TRP A 35 19.43 17.21 3.91
CA TRP A 35 19.12 16.10 4.82
C TRP A 35 18.10 15.08 4.24
N GLY A 36 17.23 15.52 3.33
CA GLY A 36 16.18 14.71 2.73
C GLY A 36 16.57 14.03 1.42
N TRP A 37 17.84 14.16 0.99
CA TRP A 37 18.26 13.81 -0.37
C TRP A 37 17.97 12.34 -0.71
N ILE A 38 18.16 11.41 0.23
CA ILE A 38 17.93 9.98 0.01
C ILE A 38 16.49 9.70 -0.44
N ILE A 39 15.51 10.35 0.19
CA ILE A 39 14.10 10.13 -0.13
C ILE A 39 13.74 10.80 -1.46
N ILE A 40 14.18 12.04 -1.67
CA ILE A 40 13.86 12.83 -2.87
C ILE A 40 14.55 12.22 -4.11
N PHE A 41 15.86 11.99 -4.02
CA PHE A 41 16.65 11.38 -5.09
C PHE A 41 16.25 9.93 -5.32
N GLY A 42 16.01 9.14 -4.25
CA GLY A 42 15.48 7.79 -4.39
C GLY A 42 14.11 7.76 -5.06
N GLY A 43 13.24 8.75 -4.78
CA GLY A 43 11.96 8.91 -5.46
C GLY A 43 12.11 9.20 -6.96
N ASN A 44 13.15 9.98 -7.31
CA ASN A 44 13.55 10.14 -8.69
C ASN A 44 14.06 8.82 -9.32
N MET A 45 14.90 8.07 -8.62
CA MET A 45 15.37 6.77 -9.12
C MET A 45 14.24 5.77 -9.34
N LEU A 46 13.20 5.78 -8.49
CA LEU A 46 11.97 5.01 -8.70
C LEU A 46 11.23 5.41 -9.99
N TYR A 47 11.21 6.71 -10.34
CA TYR A 47 10.68 7.19 -11.61
C TYR A 47 11.48 6.67 -12.82
N LEU A 48 12.79 6.51 -12.68
CA LEU A 48 13.68 5.95 -13.71
C LEU A 48 13.68 4.42 -13.73
N SER A 49 12.66 3.76 -13.17
CA SER A 49 12.62 2.30 -13.08
C SER A 49 12.62 1.57 -14.42
N LEU A 50 12.02 2.14 -15.47
CA LEU A 50 12.06 1.50 -16.80
C LEU A 50 13.49 1.41 -17.31
N ASP A 51 14.24 2.52 -17.25
CA ASP A 51 15.65 2.56 -17.66
C ASP A 51 16.49 1.58 -16.81
N GLY A 52 16.24 1.57 -15.50
CA GLY A 52 16.89 0.66 -14.57
C GLY A 52 16.61 -0.83 -14.81
N LEU A 53 15.39 -1.17 -15.22
CA LEU A 53 14.96 -2.54 -15.54
C LEU A 53 15.50 -3.03 -16.89
N LEU A 54 15.73 -2.11 -17.83
CA LEU A 54 16.31 -2.43 -19.14
C LEU A 54 17.84 -2.52 -19.11
N ASN A 55 18.47 -2.06 -18.03
CA ASN A 55 19.91 -2.11 -17.84
C ASN A 55 20.35 -3.39 -17.08
N PRO A 56 21.15 -4.28 -17.70
CA PRO A 56 21.59 -5.53 -17.07
C PRO A 56 22.34 -5.36 -15.74
N ASN A 57 23.01 -4.22 -15.53
CA ASN A 57 23.79 -3.97 -14.33
C ASN A 57 22.91 -3.59 -13.13
N THR A 58 21.72 -3.04 -13.36
CA THR A 58 20.83 -2.52 -12.31
C THR A 58 19.51 -3.25 -12.21
N VAL A 59 19.16 -4.10 -13.18
CA VAL A 59 17.86 -4.78 -13.26
C VAL A 59 17.50 -5.51 -11.98
N TRP A 60 18.44 -6.23 -11.35
CA TRP A 60 18.20 -6.97 -10.12
C TRP A 60 17.91 -6.07 -8.93
N VAL A 61 18.58 -4.92 -8.85
CA VAL A 61 18.36 -3.92 -7.81
C VAL A 61 16.93 -3.35 -7.92
N TYR A 62 16.48 -3.05 -9.14
CA TYR A 62 15.13 -2.56 -9.38
C TYR A 62 14.06 -3.61 -9.13
N ILE A 63 14.24 -4.86 -9.61
CA ILE A 63 13.31 -5.97 -9.33
C ILE A 63 13.18 -6.17 -7.81
N PHE A 64 14.30 -6.24 -7.10
CA PHE A 64 14.29 -6.46 -5.65
C PHE A 64 13.63 -5.28 -4.90
N THR A 65 13.82 -4.05 -5.38
CA THR A 65 13.15 -2.86 -4.84
C THR A 65 11.64 -2.93 -5.01
N TRP A 66 11.16 -3.14 -6.24
CA TRP A 66 9.72 -3.23 -6.50
C TRP A 66 9.08 -4.42 -5.76
N PHE A 67 9.81 -5.52 -5.61
CA PHE A 67 9.39 -6.64 -4.77
C PHE A 67 9.21 -6.25 -3.31
N THR A 68 10.21 -5.62 -2.71
CA THR A 68 10.17 -5.15 -1.32
C THR A 68 9.05 -4.14 -1.09
N MET A 69 8.86 -3.20 -2.02
CA MET A 69 7.73 -2.27 -1.99
C MET A 69 6.38 -2.99 -2.04
N GLY A 70 6.26 -4.02 -2.90
CA GLY A 70 5.09 -4.89 -2.98
C GLY A 70 4.81 -5.63 -1.68
N LEU A 71 5.85 -6.17 -1.02
CA LEU A 71 5.72 -6.81 0.30
C LEU A 71 5.16 -5.84 1.34
N ILE A 72 5.75 -4.65 1.45
CA ILE A 72 5.33 -3.62 2.41
C ILE A 72 3.90 -3.17 2.10
N ALA A 73 3.58 -2.86 0.84
CA ALA A 73 2.25 -2.47 0.43
C ALA A 73 1.20 -3.55 0.76
N SER A 74 1.54 -4.83 0.62
CA SER A 74 0.64 -5.95 0.93
C SER A 74 0.26 -6.03 2.41
N ALA A 75 1.15 -5.60 3.32
CA ALA A 75 0.90 -5.57 4.75
C ALA A 75 -0.20 -4.54 5.13
N PHE A 76 -0.40 -3.52 4.30
CA PHE A 76 -1.40 -2.48 4.57
C PHE A 76 -2.61 -2.52 3.64
N SER A 77 -2.52 -3.22 2.50
CA SER A 77 -3.64 -3.39 1.56
C SER A 77 -4.56 -4.54 1.96
N GLN A 78 -5.87 -4.35 1.76
CA GLN A 78 -6.86 -5.44 1.78
C GLN A 78 -7.02 -6.02 0.37
N ARG A 79 -7.66 -7.19 0.26
CA ARG A 79 -7.88 -7.89 -1.03
C ARG A 79 -8.60 -7.00 -2.06
N GLY A 80 -8.26 -7.20 -3.33
CA GLY A 80 -8.97 -6.62 -4.48
C GLY A 80 -8.57 -5.18 -4.77
N TRP A 81 -9.57 -4.29 -4.90
CA TRP A 81 -9.38 -2.90 -5.31
C TRP A 81 -8.49 -2.08 -4.35
N ASN A 82 -8.35 -2.50 -3.10
CA ASN A 82 -7.48 -1.84 -2.14
C ASN A 82 -5.99 -1.98 -2.48
N THR A 83 -5.57 -3.06 -3.15
CA THR A 83 -4.19 -3.19 -3.67
C THR A 83 -3.93 -2.17 -4.77
N VAL A 84 -4.86 -2.02 -5.73
CA VAL A 84 -4.76 -1.01 -6.80
C VAL A 84 -4.75 0.40 -6.22
N ARG A 85 -5.63 0.68 -5.24
CA ARG A 85 -5.64 1.97 -4.54
C ARG A 85 -4.30 2.27 -3.85
N THR A 86 -3.64 1.26 -3.30
CA THR A 86 -2.30 1.41 -2.68
C THR A 86 -1.24 1.71 -3.75
N ALA A 87 -1.30 1.06 -4.91
CA ALA A 87 -0.42 1.37 -6.04
C ALA A 87 -0.61 2.80 -6.56
N ILE A 88 -1.85 3.29 -6.63
CA ILE A 88 -2.12 4.69 -6.99
C ILE A 88 -1.48 5.64 -5.96
N TRP A 89 -1.56 5.34 -4.67
CA TRP A 89 -0.87 6.13 -3.64
C TRP A 89 0.66 6.10 -3.81
N VAL A 90 1.26 4.93 -4.08
CA VAL A 90 2.68 4.81 -4.39
C VAL A 90 3.06 5.72 -5.56
N GLY A 91 2.31 5.67 -6.66
CA GLY A 91 2.57 6.49 -7.85
C GLY A 91 2.41 7.99 -7.60
N MET A 92 1.41 8.41 -6.81
CA MET A 92 1.25 9.82 -6.46
C MET A 92 2.40 10.33 -5.56
N ILE A 93 2.80 9.56 -4.55
CA ILE A 93 3.90 9.95 -3.64
C ILE A 93 5.22 9.97 -4.41
N GLN A 94 5.49 8.95 -5.22
CA GLN A 94 6.66 8.91 -6.11
C GLN A 94 6.68 10.12 -7.05
N GLY A 95 5.55 10.47 -7.67
CA GLY A 95 5.42 11.64 -8.53
C GLY A 95 5.71 12.94 -7.78
N LEU A 96 5.24 13.08 -6.54
CA LEU A 96 5.56 14.24 -5.69
C LEU A 96 7.05 14.32 -5.37
N LEU A 97 7.71 13.20 -5.08
CA LEU A 97 9.16 13.17 -4.82
C LEU A 97 9.96 13.51 -6.09
N ARG A 98 9.58 12.98 -7.25
CA ARG A 98 10.20 13.33 -8.54
C ARG A 98 9.98 14.80 -8.89
N LEU A 99 8.79 15.34 -8.63
CA LEU A 99 8.53 16.77 -8.76
C LEU A 99 9.47 17.55 -7.83
N GLY A 100 9.53 17.19 -6.55
CA GLY A 100 10.46 17.80 -5.59
C GLY A 100 11.92 17.78 -6.09
N HIS A 101 12.36 16.67 -6.66
CA HIS A 101 13.67 16.58 -7.31
C HIS A 101 13.83 17.61 -8.44
N ILE A 102 12.89 17.65 -9.40
CA ILE A 102 12.92 18.60 -10.52
C ILE A 102 12.97 20.05 -10.02
N LEU A 103 12.16 20.38 -9.01
CA LEU A 103 12.11 21.72 -8.43
C LEU A 103 13.44 22.16 -7.81
N LEU A 104 14.22 21.21 -7.29
CA LEU A 104 15.50 21.48 -6.66
C LEU A 104 16.67 21.50 -7.65
N THR A 105 16.54 20.84 -8.80
CA THR A 105 17.65 20.68 -9.77
C THR A 105 17.47 21.47 -11.06
N ASP A 106 16.24 21.77 -11.46
CA ASP A 106 15.91 22.42 -12.74
C ASP A 106 15.04 23.66 -12.52
N SER A 107 15.69 24.82 -12.43
CA SER A 107 15.01 26.11 -12.33
C SER A 107 14.25 26.49 -13.62
N GLY A 108 14.61 25.91 -14.76
CA GLY A 108 13.99 26.18 -16.06
C GLY A 108 12.59 25.58 -16.19
N PHE A 109 12.30 24.52 -15.43
CA PHE A 109 11.01 23.82 -15.47
C PHE A 109 9.80 24.76 -15.30
N TRP A 110 9.90 25.77 -14.41
CA TRP A 110 8.79 26.69 -14.14
C TRP A 110 8.48 27.68 -15.26
N ALA A 111 9.51 28.04 -16.03
CA ALA A 111 9.42 28.97 -17.15
C ALA A 111 9.09 28.24 -18.47
N SER A 112 9.11 26.91 -18.49
CA SER A 112 8.82 26.12 -19.68
C SER A 112 7.35 26.27 -20.11
N PRO A 113 7.07 26.55 -21.39
CA PRO A 113 5.71 26.60 -21.91
C PRO A 113 4.98 25.25 -21.80
N ASP A 114 5.73 24.13 -21.80
CA ASP A 114 5.19 22.78 -21.76
C ASP A 114 5.02 22.22 -20.33
N ARG A 115 5.26 23.04 -19.30
CA ARG A 115 5.26 22.63 -17.88
C ARG A 115 4.03 21.82 -17.48
N ASN A 116 2.84 22.29 -17.84
CA ASN A 116 1.59 21.64 -17.41
C ASN A 116 1.44 20.25 -18.06
N LEU A 117 1.82 20.10 -19.33
CA LEU A 117 1.85 18.81 -20.01
C LEU A 117 2.89 17.88 -19.36
N GLY A 118 4.08 18.42 -19.06
CA GLY A 118 5.14 17.70 -18.36
C GLY A 118 4.70 17.16 -16.99
N LEU A 119 3.95 17.96 -16.20
CA LEU A 119 3.37 17.52 -14.93
C LEU A 119 2.38 16.36 -15.11
N VAL A 120 1.49 16.46 -16.10
CA VAL A 120 0.52 15.39 -16.41
C VAL A 120 1.24 14.10 -16.78
N VAL A 121 2.23 14.17 -17.68
CA VAL A 121 3.04 13.03 -18.08
C VAL A 121 3.78 12.44 -16.88
N LEU A 122 4.40 13.27 -16.04
CA LEU A 122 5.11 12.84 -14.84
C LEU A 122 4.21 12.01 -13.91
N PHE A 123 3.01 12.49 -13.59
CA PHE A 123 2.10 11.78 -12.68
C PHE A 123 1.50 10.53 -13.33
N ILE A 124 1.14 10.57 -14.61
CA ILE A 124 0.65 9.38 -15.33
C ILE A 124 1.73 8.30 -15.35
N SER A 125 2.96 8.64 -15.76
CA SER A 125 4.08 7.69 -15.78
C SER A 125 4.39 7.13 -14.38
N SER A 126 4.32 7.97 -13.34
CA SER A 126 4.54 7.51 -11.96
C SER A 126 3.45 6.52 -11.50
N ILE A 127 2.18 6.77 -11.85
CA ILE A 127 1.08 5.85 -11.56
C ILE A 127 1.24 4.54 -12.34
N LEU A 128 1.59 4.60 -13.63
CA LEU A 128 1.81 3.41 -14.45
C LEU A 128 2.96 2.55 -13.91
N LEU A 129 4.07 3.17 -13.54
CA LEU A 129 5.21 2.50 -12.89
C LEU A 129 4.81 1.86 -11.56
N ALA A 130 4.03 2.56 -10.75
CA ALA A 130 3.61 2.03 -9.46
C ALA A 130 2.73 0.77 -9.57
N LEU A 131 2.15 0.47 -10.74
CA LEU A 131 1.44 -0.79 -10.98
C LEU A 131 2.37 -2.01 -10.91
N LEU A 132 3.70 -1.84 -10.99
CA LEU A 132 4.68 -2.91 -10.81
C LEU A 132 4.62 -3.59 -9.43
N ILE A 133 4.05 -2.93 -8.41
CA ILE A 133 3.84 -3.57 -7.09
C ILE A 133 2.67 -4.56 -7.11
N VAL A 134 1.70 -4.42 -8.02
CA VAL A 134 0.42 -5.16 -7.99
C VAL A 134 0.62 -6.67 -8.13
N PRO A 135 1.46 -7.19 -9.06
CA PRO A 135 1.70 -8.62 -9.19
C PRO A 135 2.23 -9.28 -7.91
N ILE A 136 2.84 -8.50 -7.02
CA ILE A 136 3.45 -8.98 -5.78
C ILE A 136 2.49 -8.77 -4.61
N ALA A 137 1.93 -7.56 -4.49
CA ALA A 137 1.06 -7.20 -3.38
C ALA A 137 -0.29 -7.94 -3.42
N HIS A 138 -0.84 -8.22 -4.60
CA HIS A 138 -2.14 -8.86 -4.75
C HIS A 138 -2.18 -10.32 -4.23
N PRO A 139 -1.29 -11.24 -4.68
CA PRO A 139 -1.30 -12.61 -4.16
C PRO A 139 -1.00 -12.66 -2.66
N LEU A 140 -0.11 -11.79 -2.16
CA LEU A 140 0.20 -11.71 -0.74
C LEU A 140 -0.99 -11.23 0.11
N ALA A 141 -1.76 -10.27 -0.38
CA ALA A 141 -2.99 -9.84 0.29
C ALA A 141 -4.02 -10.97 0.37
N ILE A 142 -4.11 -11.82 -0.68
CA ILE A 142 -4.97 -13.01 -0.68
C ILE A 142 -4.47 -14.04 0.34
N LEU A 143 -3.17 -14.33 0.34
CA LEU A 143 -2.55 -15.29 1.26
C LEU A 143 -2.77 -14.88 2.72
N ARG A 144 -2.52 -13.60 3.05
CA ARG A 144 -2.73 -13.06 4.39
C ARG A 144 -4.18 -13.19 4.87
N GLU A 145 -5.13 -12.96 3.97
CA GLU A 145 -6.55 -13.09 4.28
C GLU A 145 -6.93 -14.56 4.53
N ARG A 146 -6.37 -15.51 3.79
CA ARG A 146 -6.59 -16.94 4.03
C ARG A 146 -6.07 -17.35 5.41
N ILE A 147 -4.84 -16.97 5.74
CA ILE A 147 -4.24 -17.22 7.05
C ILE A 147 -5.09 -16.62 8.17
N ARG A 148 -5.61 -15.39 7.98
CA ARG A 148 -6.49 -14.77 8.98
C ARG A 148 -7.78 -15.56 9.19
N ARG A 149 -8.40 -16.04 8.11
CA ARG A 149 -9.66 -16.81 8.20
C ARG A 149 -9.47 -18.20 8.82
N GLU A 150 -8.33 -18.82 8.62
CA GLU A 150 -7.99 -20.09 9.28
C GLU A 150 -7.80 -19.91 10.80
N ALA A 151 -7.38 -18.72 11.23
CA ALA A 151 -7.24 -18.38 12.64
C ALA A 151 -8.56 -17.89 13.30
N GLU A 152 -9.57 -17.52 12.51
CA GLU A 152 -10.88 -17.12 13.03
C GLU A 152 -11.66 -18.38 13.44
N PRO A 153 -12.25 -18.43 14.67
CA PRO A 153 -13.03 -19.58 15.08
C PRO A 153 -14.22 -19.78 14.14
N PRO A 154 -14.62 -21.04 13.87
CA PRO A 154 -15.73 -21.31 12.96
C PRO A 154 -16.99 -20.60 13.44
N ILE A 155 -17.69 -19.95 12.51
CA ILE A 155 -19.00 -19.35 12.78
C ILE A 155 -19.90 -20.49 13.28
N PRO A 156 -20.55 -20.38 14.46
CA PRO A 156 -21.40 -21.44 14.97
C PRO A 156 -22.48 -21.81 13.95
N SER A 157 -22.67 -23.10 13.72
CA SER A 157 -23.61 -23.64 12.72
C SER A 157 -25.06 -23.29 13.00
N SER A 158 -25.39 -22.99 14.25
CA SER A 158 -26.68 -22.49 14.68
C SER A 158 -26.52 -21.65 15.95
N ILE A 159 -27.27 -20.54 16.02
CA ILE A 159 -27.51 -19.84 17.28
C ILE A 159 -28.74 -20.51 17.88
N GLU A 160 -28.51 -21.63 18.58
CA GLU A 160 -29.58 -22.34 19.27
C GLU A 160 -29.71 -21.81 20.69
N THR A 161 -30.88 -21.23 20.97
CA THR A 161 -31.25 -20.87 22.33
C THR A 161 -32.15 -21.98 22.86
N VAL A 162 -31.65 -22.74 23.83
CA VAL A 162 -32.41 -23.85 24.45
C VAL A 162 -33.05 -23.32 25.72
N CYS A 163 -34.38 -23.38 25.78
CA CYS A 163 -35.13 -23.07 26.99
C CYS A 163 -35.10 -24.26 27.94
N GLU A 164 -35.17 -24.02 29.26
CA GLU A 164 -35.28 -25.07 30.28
C GLU A 164 -36.51 -25.97 30.12
N CYS A 165 -37.55 -25.51 29.41
CA CYS A 165 -38.72 -26.33 29.07
C CYS A 165 -38.47 -27.31 27.90
N GLY A 166 -37.28 -27.29 27.28
CA GLY A 166 -36.90 -28.12 26.14
C GLY A 166 -37.16 -27.50 24.76
N ALA A 167 -37.73 -26.30 24.69
CA ALA A 167 -37.93 -25.59 23.42
C ALA A 167 -36.59 -25.11 22.83
N VAL A 168 -36.34 -25.43 21.55
CA VAL A 168 -35.13 -25.04 20.83
C VAL A 168 -35.47 -23.96 19.80
N PHE A 169 -34.85 -22.79 19.92
CA PHE A 169 -35.04 -21.68 18.99
C PHE A 169 -33.80 -21.52 18.11
N LYS A 170 -34.00 -21.45 16.78
CA LYS A 170 -32.94 -21.11 15.80
C LYS A 170 -32.55 -19.63 15.80
N SER A 171 -33.19 -18.83 16.64
CA SER A 171 -32.96 -17.41 16.85
C SER A 171 -32.58 -17.17 18.31
N ASN A 172 -32.27 -15.91 18.66
CA ASN A 172 -32.00 -15.49 20.04
C ASN A 172 -33.21 -14.71 20.62
N PRO A 173 -34.34 -15.38 20.92
CA PRO A 173 -35.52 -14.70 21.43
C PRO A 173 -35.34 -14.30 22.90
N LEU A 174 -35.92 -13.16 23.27
CA LEU A 174 -35.90 -12.67 24.66
C LEU A 174 -36.78 -13.52 25.58
N ILE A 175 -37.86 -14.09 25.04
CA ILE A 175 -38.89 -14.83 25.77
C ILE A 175 -39.16 -16.15 25.03
N CYS A 176 -39.29 -17.25 25.76
CA CYS A 176 -39.71 -18.53 25.22
C CYS A 176 -41.21 -18.51 24.85
N SER A 177 -41.55 -18.85 23.61
CA SER A 177 -42.95 -18.94 23.15
C SER A 177 -43.76 -20.01 23.89
N GLU A 178 -43.11 -21.08 24.34
CA GLU A 178 -43.78 -22.24 24.96
C GLU A 178 -44.09 -22.03 26.44
N CYS A 179 -43.12 -21.51 27.20
CA CYS A 179 -43.25 -21.40 28.67
C CYS A 179 -43.26 -19.95 29.19
N GLY A 180 -43.14 -18.95 28.32
CA GLY A 180 -43.16 -17.53 28.69
C GLY A 180 -41.95 -17.06 29.52
N ARG A 181 -40.95 -17.91 29.78
CA ARG A 181 -39.75 -17.52 30.53
C ARG A 181 -38.85 -16.61 29.72
N ARG A 182 -38.20 -15.67 30.41
CA ARG A 182 -37.11 -14.86 29.84
C ARG A 182 -35.87 -15.72 29.66
N LEU A 183 -35.34 -15.77 28.45
CA LEU A 183 -34.16 -16.55 28.09
C LEU A 183 -32.85 -15.75 28.22
N ARG A 184 -32.95 -14.42 28.31
CA ARG A 184 -31.80 -13.53 28.44
C ARG A 184 -31.70 -13.07 29.90
N LYS A 185 -30.56 -13.33 30.55
CA LYS A 185 -30.18 -12.57 31.75
C LYS A 185 -29.92 -11.14 31.28
N GLU A 186 -30.56 -10.16 31.89
CA GLU A 186 -30.17 -8.76 31.71
C GLU A 186 -28.68 -8.69 32.03
N ALA A 187 -27.88 -8.22 31.08
CA ALA A 187 -26.46 -8.06 31.30
C ALA A 187 -26.31 -6.90 32.29
N ASP A 188 -25.93 -7.22 33.52
CA ASP A 188 -25.45 -6.26 34.51
C ASP A 188 -24.13 -5.62 34.05
#